data_AF-A0A9D2YRI8-F1
#
_entry.id   AF-A0A9D2YRI8-F1
#
_cell.length_a   1.000
_cell.length_b   1.000
_cell.length_c   1.000
_cell.angle_alpha   90.00
_cell.angle_beta   90.00
_cell.angle_gamma   90.00
#
_symmetry.space_group_name_H-M   'P 1'
#
loop_
_entity.id
_entity.type
_entity.pdbx_description
1 polymer ?
#
loop_
_entity_poly.entity_id
_entity_poly.type
_entity_poly.pdbx_seq_one_letter_code
_entity_poly.pdbx_strand_id
1 'polypeptide(L)'
;MEEQVAQKSTELEQYLQRVKELEDMYHRLEDALEEERRARQDEETVRKLQARLLEQEAIKRAELEQIHLRQQRAISETEAEKQELEKERLAKESALQGAMKQLEVLEVERRGALEQYQAVMKKLEDAANNTQTWKHKVAHHEGLLRLIQPGSKGPLKISNWGPAAFSEAELSLREKQWQEMKNQAAQAQ
;
A
#
# COMPACT_ATOMS: atom_id res chain seq x y z
N MET A 1 -119.69 52.85 -38.14
CA MET A 1 -118.39 53.39 -38.60
C MET A 1 -117.38 53.39 -37.47
N GLU A 2 -117.71 53.95 -36.31
CA GLU A 2 -116.78 54.06 -35.17
C GLU A 2 -116.34 52.70 -34.58
N GLU A 3 -117.25 51.73 -34.43
CA GLU A 3 -116.94 50.40 -33.87
C GLU A 3 -115.94 49.59 -34.73
N GLN A 4 -116.04 49.68 -36.06
CA GLN A 4 -115.09 49.02 -36.98
C GLN A 4 -113.71 49.69 -36.96
N VAL A 5 -113.66 51.00 -36.70
CA VAL A 5 -112.40 51.72 -36.56
C VAL A 5 -111.73 51.34 -35.24
N ALA A 6 -112.50 51.21 -34.15
CA ALA A 6 -112.01 50.77 -32.85
C ALA A 6 -111.47 49.33 -32.86
N GLN A 7 -112.12 48.40 -33.57
CA GLN A 7 -111.62 47.03 -33.73
C GLN A 7 -110.30 46.99 -34.51
N LYS A 8 -110.21 47.72 -35.62
CA LYS A 8 -108.98 47.81 -36.41
C LYS A 8 -107.83 48.48 -35.64
N SER A 9 -108.10 49.45 -34.78
CA SER A 9 -107.06 50.03 -33.92
C SER A 9 -106.56 49.05 -32.88
N THR A 10 -107.45 48.24 -32.25
CA THR A 10 -107.02 47.23 -31.27
C THR A 10 -106.18 46.11 -31.91
N GLU A 11 -106.52 45.68 -33.13
CA GLU A 11 -105.72 44.70 -33.86
C GLU A 11 -104.35 45.27 -34.23
N LEU A 12 -104.30 46.54 -34.68
CA LEU A 12 -103.04 47.22 -34.99
C LEU A 12 -102.12 47.32 -33.77
N GLU A 13 -102.69 47.63 -32.60
CA GLU A 13 -101.94 47.66 -31.33
C GLU A 13 -101.35 46.29 -30.97
N GLN A 14 -102.12 45.22 -31.15
CA GLN A 14 -101.64 43.85 -30.93
C GLN A 14 -100.52 43.47 -31.90
N TYR A 15 -100.63 43.85 -33.18
CA TYR A 15 -99.54 43.64 -34.14
C TYR A 15 -98.28 44.41 -33.76
N LEU A 16 -98.41 45.67 -33.32
CA LEU A 16 -97.28 46.47 -32.86
C LEU A 16 -96.62 45.87 -31.62
N GLN A 17 -97.39 45.32 -30.68
CA GLN A 17 -96.86 44.60 -29.52
C GLN A 17 -96.11 43.33 -29.94
N ARG A 18 -96.69 42.52 -30.83
CA ARG A 18 -96.07 41.30 -31.36
C ARG A 18 -94.75 41.59 -32.07
N VAL A 19 -94.69 42.68 -32.85
CA VAL A 19 -93.46 43.10 -33.54
C VAL A 19 -92.39 43.47 -32.53
N LYS A 20 -92.72 44.25 -31.49
CA LYS A 20 -91.77 44.60 -30.42
C LYS A 20 -91.25 43.36 -29.68
N GLU A 21 -92.13 42.41 -29.35
CA GLU A 21 -91.73 41.16 -28.71
C GLU A 21 -90.78 40.32 -29.59
N LEU A 22 -91.01 40.31 -30.90
CA LEU A 22 -90.12 39.64 -31.85
C LEU A 22 -88.77 40.36 -31.96
N GLU A 23 -88.75 41.68 -32.02
CA GLU A 23 -87.52 42.49 -32.01
C GLU A 23 -86.70 42.25 -30.73
N ASP A 24 -87.35 42.25 -29.56
CA ASP A 24 -86.71 41.92 -28.28
C ASP A 24 -86.15 40.48 -28.27
N MET A 25 -86.88 39.53 -28.84
CA MET A 25 -86.42 38.14 -28.99
C MET A 25 -85.23 38.03 -29.94
N TYR A 26 -85.21 38.79 -31.04
CA TYR A 26 -84.09 38.84 -31.97
C TYR A 26 -82.84 39.39 -31.29
N HIS A 27 -82.94 40.50 -30.56
CA HIS A 27 -81.81 41.06 -29.82
C HIS A 27 -81.25 40.09 -28.78
N ARG A 28 -82.12 39.38 -28.03
CA ARG A 28 -81.67 38.35 -27.09
C ARG A 28 -80.98 37.17 -27.77
N LEU A 29 -81.44 36.77 -28.95
CA LEU A 29 -80.80 35.72 -29.74
C LEU A 29 -79.44 36.18 -30.30
N GLU A 30 -79.33 37.44 -30.71
CA GLU A 30 -78.06 38.04 -31.12
C GLU A 30 -77.06 38.09 -29.96
N ASP A 31 -77.50 38.57 -28.78
CA ASP A 31 -76.68 38.60 -27.56
C ASP A 31 -76.19 37.19 -27.17
N ALA A 32 -77.11 36.21 -27.15
CA ALA A 32 -76.75 34.82 -26.84
C ALA A 32 -75.78 34.21 -27.86
N LEU A 33 -75.91 34.56 -29.14
CA LEU A 33 -74.97 34.13 -30.19
C LEU A 33 -73.58 34.76 -29.98
N GLU A 34 -73.53 36.03 -29.59
CA GLU A 34 -72.26 36.69 -29.26
C GLU A 34 -71.59 36.07 -28.03
N GLU A 35 -72.36 35.76 -26.99
CA GLU A 35 -71.87 35.07 -25.80
C GLU A 35 -71.31 33.68 -26.14
N GLU A 36 -71.98 32.91 -27.00
CA GLU A 36 -71.51 31.60 -27.45
C GLU A 36 -70.19 31.70 -28.21
N ARG A 37 -70.05 32.71 -29.09
CA ARG A 37 -68.81 32.97 -29.81
C ARG A 37 -67.67 33.32 -28.87
N ARG A 38 -67.92 34.15 -27.85
CA ARG A 38 -66.93 34.50 -26.81
C ARG A 38 -66.53 33.27 -26.00
N ALA A 39 -67.51 32.49 -25.54
CA ALA A 39 -67.25 31.25 -24.79
C ALA A 39 -66.42 30.25 -25.60
N ARG A 40 -66.68 30.09 -26.91
CA ARG A 40 -65.85 29.24 -27.78
C ARG A 40 -64.42 29.74 -27.91
N GLN A 41 -64.24 31.05 -28.07
CA GLN A 41 -62.90 31.64 -28.14
C GLN A 41 -62.13 31.40 -26.84
N ASP A 42 -62.79 31.63 -25.69
CA ASP A 42 -62.20 31.39 -24.38
C ASP A 42 -61.81 29.92 -24.21
N GLU A 43 -62.69 28.98 -24.57
CA GLU A 43 -62.37 27.55 -24.57
C GLU A 43 -61.16 27.22 -25.45
N GLU A 44 -61.07 27.78 -26.66
CA GLU A 44 -59.96 27.55 -27.56
C GLU A 44 -58.64 28.09 -26.97
N THR A 45 -58.68 29.26 -26.32
CA THR A 45 -57.51 29.80 -25.63
C THR A 45 -57.06 28.90 -24.48
N VAL A 46 -58.00 28.41 -23.66
CA VAL A 46 -57.70 27.48 -22.56
C VAL A 46 -57.10 26.17 -23.08
N ARG A 47 -57.66 25.60 -24.16
CA ARG A 47 -57.11 24.39 -24.81
C ARG A 47 -55.68 24.62 -25.30
N LYS A 48 -55.41 25.76 -25.94
CA LYS A 48 -54.05 26.12 -26.40
C LYS A 48 -53.08 26.27 -25.24
N LEU A 49 -53.51 26.87 -24.13
CA LEU A 49 -52.68 27.02 -22.93
C LEU A 49 -52.38 25.67 -22.27
N GLN A 50 -53.39 24.79 -22.15
CA GLN A 50 -53.19 23.43 -21.66
C GLN A 50 -52.21 22.63 -22.53
N ALA A 51 -52.35 22.70 -23.86
CA ALA A 51 -51.43 22.02 -24.77
C ALA A 51 -49.98 22.48 -24.58
N ARG A 52 -49.76 23.80 -24.47
CA ARG A 52 -48.42 24.37 -24.20
C ARG A 52 -47.87 23.93 -22.84
N LEU A 53 -48.72 23.87 -21.82
CA LEU A 53 -48.30 23.42 -20.49
C LEU A 53 -47.87 21.95 -20.51
N LEU A 54 -48.64 21.08 -21.17
CA LEU A 54 -48.32 19.66 -21.31
C LEU A 54 -47.02 19.45 -22.10
N GLU A 55 -46.79 20.23 -23.15
CA GLU A 55 -45.53 20.21 -23.91
C GLU A 55 -44.34 20.61 -23.04
N GLN A 56 -44.48 21.69 -22.26
CA GLN A 56 -43.44 22.13 -21.32
C GLN A 56 -43.17 21.09 -20.23
N GLU A 57 -44.20 20.43 -19.70
CA GLU A 57 -44.04 19.33 -18.75
C GLU A 57 -43.32 18.14 -19.36
N ALA A 58 -43.67 17.76 -20.59
CA ALA A 58 -43.01 16.67 -21.30
C ALA A 58 -41.51 16.94 -21.52
N ILE A 59 -41.17 18.16 -21.96
CA ILE A 59 -39.77 18.59 -22.14
C ILE A 59 -39.02 18.54 -20.80
N LYS A 60 -39.58 19.14 -19.74
CA LYS A 60 -38.94 19.14 -18.41
C LYS A 60 -38.75 17.73 -17.86
N ARG A 61 -39.71 16.82 -18.06
CA ARG A 61 -39.58 15.41 -17.65
C ARG A 61 -38.46 14.70 -18.41
N ALA A 62 -38.36 14.92 -19.72
CA ALA A 62 -37.27 14.36 -20.53
C ALA A 62 -35.90 14.91 -20.08
N GLU A 63 -35.80 16.20 -19.78
CA GLU A 63 -34.58 16.81 -19.24
C GLU A 63 -34.19 16.20 -17.88
N LEU A 64 -35.16 16.06 -16.97
CA LEU A 64 -34.93 15.45 -15.66
C LEU A 64 -34.48 13.98 -15.77
N GLU A 65 -35.07 13.22 -16.69
CA GLU A 65 -34.67 11.83 -16.94
C GLU A 65 -33.24 11.75 -17.47
N GLN A 66 -32.86 12.63 -18.42
CA GLN A 66 -31.48 12.69 -18.90
C GLN A 66 -30.50 13.05 -17.79
N ILE A 67 -30.84 14.01 -16.92
CA ILE A 67 -30.00 14.38 -15.77
C ILE A 67 -29.87 13.20 -14.81
N HIS A 68 -30.97 12.53 -14.49
CA HIS A 68 -30.97 11.35 -13.61
C HIS A 68 -30.07 10.24 -14.16
N LEU A 69 -30.17 9.93 -15.46
CA LEU A 69 -29.31 8.93 -16.10
C LEU A 69 -27.83 9.33 -16.06
N ARG A 70 -27.51 10.61 -16.27
CA ARG A 70 -26.12 11.11 -16.15
C ARG A 70 -25.61 10.98 -14.72
N GLN A 71 -26.42 11.34 -13.73
CA GLN A 71 -26.08 11.20 -12.32
C GLN A 71 -25.85 9.73 -11.94
N GLN A 72 -26.72 8.83 -12.40
CA GLN A 72 -26.59 7.40 -12.13
C GLN A 72 -25.27 6.83 -12.70
N ARG A 73 -24.90 7.24 -13.92
CA ARG A 73 -23.61 6.85 -14.52
C ARG A 73 -22.43 7.40 -13.71
N ALA A 74 -22.44 8.69 -13.41
CA ALA A 74 -21.38 9.32 -12.62
C ALA A 74 -21.22 8.66 -11.25
N ILE A 75 -22.32 8.34 -10.57
CA ILE A 75 -22.28 7.60 -9.30
C ILE A 75 -21.63 6.23 -9.51
N SER A 76 -22.07 5.46 -10.52
CA SER A 76 -21.49 4.13 -10.78
C SER A 76 -20.00 4.16 -11.11
N GLU A 77 -19.54 5.17 -11.86
CA GLU A 77 -18.14 5.37 -12.19
C GLU A 77 -17.32 5.72 -10.94
N THR A 78 -17.80 6.68 -10.14
CA THR A 78 -17.12 7.08 -8.88
C THR A 78 -17.09 5.95 -7.84
N GLU A 79 -18.12 5.11 -7.77
CA GLU A 79 -18.14 3.93 -6.91
C GLU A 79 -17.10 2.89 -7.35
N ALA A 80 -16.97 2.66 -8.67
CA ALA A 80 -15.96 1.76 -9.21
C ALA A 80 -14.54 2.27 -8.95
N GLU A 81 -14.26 3.54 -9.22
CA GLU A 81 -12.97 4.18 -8.92
C GLU A 81 -12.62 4.09 -7.43
N LYS A 82 -13.60 4.33 -6.55
CA LYS A 82 -13.40 4.21 -5.10
C LYS A 82 -13.00 2.78 -4.71
N GLN A 83 -13.66 1.76 -5.27
CA GLN A 83 -13.29 0.36 -5.00
C GLN A 83 -11.88 0.02 -5.48
N GLU A 84 -11.44 0.57 -6.62
CA GLU A 84 -10.07 0.40 -7.10
C GLU A 84 -9.05 1.07 -6.18
N LEU A 85 -9.32 2.31 -5.76
CA LEU A 85 -8.47 3.02 -4.80
C LEU A 85 -8.39 2.30 -3.44
N GLU A 86 -9.49 1.72 -2.96
CA GLU A 86 -9.50 0.91 -1.75
C GLU A 86 -8.63 -0.35 -1.90
N LYS A 87 -8.71 -1.05 -3.03
CA LYS A 87 -7.83 -2.20 -3.33
C LYS A 87 -6.36 -1.79 -3.37
N GLU A 88 -6.04 -0.69 -4.04
CA GLU A 88 -4.67 -0.18 -4.08
C GLU A 88 -4.15 0.21 -2.69
N ARG A 89 -4.99 0.86 -1.89
CA ARG A 89 -4.64 1.23 -0.52
C ARG A 89 -4.31 -0.01 0.31
N LEU A 90 -5.16 -1.04 0.26
CA LEU A 90 -4.93 -2.30 0.97
C LEU A 90 -3.64 -3.00 0.49
N ALA A 91 -3.37 -2.99 -0.81
CA ALA A 91 -2.13 -3.53 -1.36
C ALA A 91 -0.90 -2.76 -0.83
N LYS A 92 -0.94 -1.42 -0.86
CA LYS A 92 0.12 -0.55 -0.32
C LYS A 92 0.32 -0.76 1.19
N GLU A 93 -0.76 -0.88 1.96
CA GLU A 93 -0.69 -1.18 3.40
C GLU A 93 -0.06 -2.54 3.67
N SER A 94 -0.42 -3.58 2.89
CA SER A 94 0.19 -4.91 3.04
C SER A 94 1.69 -4.91 2.68
N ALA A 95 2.07 -4.19 1.63
CA ALA A 95 3.47 -4.02 1.24
C ALA A 95 4.26 -3.26 2.30
N LEU A 96 3.67 -2.20 2.88
CA LEU A 96 4.27 -1.43 3.96
C LEU A 96 4.50 -2.31 5.20
N GLN A 97 3.50 -3.10 5.61
CA GLN A 97 3.65 -4.05 6.72
C GLN A 97 4.75 -5.08 6.44
N GLY A 98 4.87 -5.56 5.20
CA GLY A 98 5.95 -6.44 4.78
C GLY A 98 7.32 -5.78 4.93
N ALA A 99 7.47 -4.53 4.46
CA ALA A 99 8.70 -3.77 4.58
C ALA A 99 9.08 -3.46 6.04
N MET A 100 8.09 -3.17 6.90
CA MET A 100 8.32 -2.97 8.33
C MET A 100 8.88 -4.23 9.00
N LYS A 101 8.31 -5.40 8.70
CA LYS A 101 8.82 -6.69 9.20
C LYS A 101 10.25 -6.97 8.72
N GLN A 102 10.54 -6.67 7.45
CA GLN A 102 11.90 -6.80 6.92
C GLN A 102 12.88 -5.87 7.63
N LEU A 103 12.48 -4.63 7.92
CA LEU A 103 13.28 -3.69 8.68
C LEU A 103 13.56 -4.21 10.10
N GLU A 104 12.55 -4.74 10.80
CA GLU A 104 12.72 -5.34 12.13
C GLU A 104 13.75 -6.48 12.12
N VAL A 105 13.70 -7.36 11.10
CA VAL A 105 14.68 -8.43 10.93
C VAL A 105 16.10 -7.87 10.73
N LEU A 106 16.26 -6.89 9.84
CA LEU A 106 17.55 -6.25 9.59
C LEU A 106 18.10 -5.53 10.84
N GLU A 107 17.24 -4.95 11.67
CA GLU A 107 17.66 -4.35 12.93
C GLU A 107 18.19 -5.38 13.92
N VAL A 108 17.56 -6.55 14.01
CA VAL A 108 18.04 -7.66 14.85
C VAL A 108 19.36 -8.20 14.33
N GLU A 109 19.48 -8.43 13.02
CA GLU A 109 20.72 -8.87 12.37
C GLU A 109 21.86 -7.88 12.60
N ARG A 110 21.58 -6.57 12.46
CA ARG A 110 22.54 -5.50 12.73
C ARG A 110 23.01 -5.53 14.19
N ARG A 111 22.11 -5.69 15.16
CA ARG A 111 22.49 -5.80 16.58
C ARG A 111 23.37 -7.03 16.83
N GLY A 112 23.01 -8.18 16.27
CA GLY A 112 23.83 -9.40 16.38
C GLY A 112 25.22 -9.24 15.74
N ALA A 113 25.30 -8.60 14.57
CA ALA A 113 26.59 -8.32 13.93
C ALA A 113 27.47 -7.38 14.76
N LEU A 114 26.87 -6.37 15.41
CA LEU A 114 27.59 -5.47 16.32
C LEU A 114 28.15 -6.19 17.54
N GLU A 115 27.38 -7.09 18.15
CA GLU A 115 27.84 -7.91 19.28
C GLU A 115 29.01 -8.83 18.88
N GLN A 116 28.90 -9.48 17.73
CA GLN A 116 29.98 -10.31 17.17
C GLN A 116 31.24 -9.49 16.89
N TYR A 117 31.09 -8.30 16.31
CA TYR A 117 32.20 -7.38 16.06
C TYR A 117 32.90 -6.98 17.36
N GLN A 118 32.15 -6.61 18.40
CA GLN A 118 32.72 -6.29 19.72
C GLN A 118 33.46 -7.48 20.34
N ALA A 119 32.93 -8.69 20.21
CA ALA A 119 33.59 -9.90 20.70
C ALA A 119 34.91 -10.17 19.96
N VAL A 120 34.95 -9.97 18.64
CA VAL A 120 36.17 -10.11 17.84
C VAL A 120 37.19 -9.02 18.20
N MET A 121 36.74 -7.77 18.39
CA MET A 121 37.63 -6.69 18.83
C MET A 121 38.30 -7.01 20.17
N LYS A 122 37.53 -7.45 21.17
CA LYS A 122 38.10 -7.85 22.48
C LYS A 122 39.12 -8.98 22.34
N LYS A 123 38.82 -10.02 21.54
CA LYS A 123 39.78 -11.11 21.27
C LYS A 123 41.05 -10.60 20.60
N LEU A 124 40.93 -9.62 19.71
CA LEU A 124 42.07 -9.02 19.02
C LEU A 124 42.90 -8.13 19.96
N GLU A 125 42.25 -7.37 20.85
CA GLU A 125 42.91 -6.64 21.94
C GLU A 125 43.63 -7.59 22.90
N ASP A 126 43.00 -8.68 23.32
CA ASP A 126 43.61 -9.70 24.17
C ASP A 126 44.81 -10.35 23.48
N ALA A 127 44.69 -10.70 22.20
CA ALA A 127 45.80 -11.24 21.42
C ALA A 127 46.94 -10.23 21.29
N ALA A 128 46.64 -8.95 21.04
CA ALA A 128 47.63 -7.89 20.97
C ALA A 128 48.34 -7.71 22.34
N ASN A 129 47.60 -7.63 23.44
CA ASN A 129 48.14 -7.51 24.80
C ASN A 129 49.00 -8.72 25.17
N ASN A 130 48.56 -9.94 24.80
CA ASN A 130 49.34 -11.15 24.99
C ASN A 130 50.65 -11.08 24.19
N THR A 131 50.62 -10.70 22.92
CA THR A 131 51.85 -10.58 22.11
C THR A 131 52.80 -9.52 22.66
N GLN A 132 52.31 -8.39 23.16
CA GLN A 132 53.14 -7.38 23.83
C GLN A 132 53.76 -7.92 25.12
N THR A 133 52.97 -8.65 25.92
CA THR A 133 53.45 -9.27 27.16
C THR A 133 54.50 -10.34 26.89
N TRP A 134 54.26 -11.21 25.90
CA TRP A 134 55.24 -12.19 25.44
C TRP A 134 56.49 -11.52 24.89
N LYS A 135 56.35 -10.47 24.06
CA LYS A 135 57.48 -9.67 23.56
C LYS A 135 58.29 -9.07 24.71
N HIS A 136 57.65 -8.51 25.73
CA HIS A 136 58.32 -7.95 26.90
C HIS A 136 59.03 -9.01 27.74
N LYS A 137 58.38 -10.16 28.01
CA LYS A 137 59.00 -11.30 28.70
C LYS A 137 60.17 -11.86 27.91
N VAL A 138 60.00 -12.05 26.60
CA VAL A 138 61.06 -12.48 25.70
C VAL A 138 62.20 -11.47 25.73
N ALA A 139 61.96 -10.16 25.62
CA ALA A 139 63.00 -9.13 25.75
C ALA A 139 63.73 -9.16 27.10
N HIS A 140 63.05 -9.43 28.23
CA HIS A 140 63.69 -9.65 29.52
C HIS A 140 64.56 -10.92 29.54
N HIS A 141 64.12 -11.96 28.84
CA HIS A 141 64.85 -13.20 28.66
C HIS A 141 65.75 -13.21 27.43
N GLU A 142 65.84 -12.16 26.62
CA GLU A 142 66.75 -12.07 25.46
C GLU A 142 68.20 -11.98 25.94
N GLY A 143 68.44 -11.58 27.19
CA GLY A 143 69.71 -11.80 27.88
C GLY A 143 70.01 -13.27 28.23
N LEU A 144 69.00 -14.16 28.19
CA LEU A 144 69.06 -15.59 28.54
C LEU A 144 68.83 -16.52 27.33
N LEU A 145 68.16 -16.05 26.27
CA LEU A 145 67.92 -16.76 25.00
C LEU A 145 69.17 -16.65 24.12
N ARG A 146 70.27 -17.26 24.56
CA ARG A 146 71.26 -17.72 23.60
C ARG A 146 70.62 -18.86 22.82
N LEU A 147 70.71 -18.83 21.48
CA LEU A 147 70.60 -20.07 20.71
C LEU A 147 71.49 -21.10 21.42
N ILE A 148 70.94 -22.25 21.81
CA ILE A 148 71.74 -23.33 22.40
C ILE A 148 72.77 -23.68 21.34
N GLN A 149 73.99 -23.17 21.50
CA GLN A 149 75.11 -23.58 20.69
C GLN A 149 75.30 -25.07 20.97
N PRO A 150 75.42 -25.93 19.94
CA PRO A 150 75.78 -27.32 20.17
C PRO A 150 76.99 -27.33 21.10
N GLY A 151 76.84 -27.87 22.31
CA GLY A 151 77.94 -27.93 23.27
C GLY A 151 79.16 -28.54 22.60
N SER A 152 80.36 -27.99 22.83
CA SER A 152 81.57 -28.47 22.16
C SER A 152 81.69 -29.97 22.40
N LYS A 153 81.39 -30.79 21.39
CA LYS A 153 81.64 -32.22 21.46
C LYS A 153 83.14 -32.35 21.72
N GLY A 154 83.51 -32.91 22.87
CA GLY A 154 84.91 -33.20 23.20
C GLY A 154 85.56 -34.02 22.07
N PRO A 155 86.90 -34.18 22.06
CA PRO A 155 87.63 -34.78 20.95
C PRO A 155 86.96 -36.07 20.48
N LEU A 156 86.43 -36.03 19.25
CA LEU A 156 85.73 -37.16 18.66
C LEU A 156 86.74 -38.28 18.41
N LYS A 157 86.41 -39.51 18.82
CA LYS A 157 87.28 -40.67 18.58
C LYS A 157 87.32 -40.93 17.07
N ILE A 158 88.49 -40.81 16.45
CA ILE A 158 88.64 -41.11 15.02
C ILE A 158 88.76 -42.62 14.87
N SER A 159 87.79 -43.22 14.21
CA SER A 159 87.84 -44.64 13.82
C SER A 159 88.35 -44.76 12.39
N ASN A 160 88.64 -45.99 11.97
CA ASN A 160 89.10 -46.35 10.62
C ASN A 160 88.10 -45.95 9.51
N TRP A 161 86.88 -45.53 9.88
CA TRP A 161 85.78 -45.12 9.01
C TRP A 161 85.42 -43.62 9.16
N GLY A 162 86.22 -42.85 9.89
CA GLY A 162 86.00 -41.42 10.14
C GLY A 162 85.65 -41.09 11.60
N PRO A 163 85.29 -39.82 11.89
CA PRO A 163 84.95 -39.35 13.23
C PRO A 163 83.75 -40.13 13.80
N ALA A 164 83.92 -40.75 14.96
CA ALA A 164 82.86 -41.51 15.60
C ALA A 164 81.72 -40.58 16.04
N ALA A 165 80.49 -41.10 16.00
CA ALA A 165 79.29 -40.37 16.43
C ALA A 165 79.22 -40.14 17.96
N PHE A 166 80.11 -40.77 18.73
CA PHE A 166 80.19 -40.72 20.18
C PHE A 166 81.60 -40.35 20.65
N SER A 167 81.71 -39.76 21.84
CA SER A 167 83.00 -39.49 22.47
C SER A 167 83.56 -40.73 23.18
N GLU A 168 84.86 -40.74 23.48
CA GLU A 168 85.49 -41.82 24.24
C GLU A 168 84.89 -41.96 25.66
N ALA A 169 84.49 -40.85 26.27
CA ALA A 169 83.78 -40.85 27.55
C ALA A 169 82.42 -41.56 27.44
N GLU A 170 81.63 -41.25 26.39
CA GLU A 170 80.33 -41.91 26.15
C GLU A 170 80.48 -43.40 25.87
N LEU A 171 81.52 -43.82 25.13
CA LEU A 171 81.79 -45.23 24.88
C LEU A 171 82.14 -45.97 26.17
N SER A 172 83.01 -45.40 27.02
CA SER A 172 83.36 -46.01 28.31
C SER A 172 82.15 -46.13 29.24
N LEU A 173 81.22 -45.17 29.19
CA LEU A 173 80.00 -45.19 29.99
C LEU A 173 79.04 -46.27 29.49
N ARG A 174 78.91 -46.43 28.17
CA ARG A 174 78.17 -47.55 27.56
C ARG A 174 78.80 -48.91 27.85
N GLU A 175 80.12 -49.02 27.82
CA GLU A 175 80.82 -50.25 28.20
C GLU A 175 80.57 -50.61 29.66
N LYS A 176 80.62 -49.63 30.57
CA LYS A 176 80.27 -49.82 31.99
C LYS A 176 78.82 -50.27 32.15
N GLN A 177 77.87 -49.57 31.51
CA GLN A 177 76.46 -49.96 31.53
C GLN A 177 76.25 -51.38 30.99
N TRP A 178 76.94 -51.73 29.90
CA TRP A 178 76.88 -53.08 29.35
C TRP A 178 77.47 -54.12 30.30
N GLN A 179 78.59 -53.83 30.97
CA GLN A 179 79.16 -54.72 31.98
C GLN A 179 78.25 -54.86 33.20
N GLU A 180 77.62 -53.79 33.66
CA GLU A 180 76.62 -53.82 34.75
C GLU A 180 75.43 -54.69 34.36
N MET A 181 74.86 -54.51 33.17
CA MET A 181 73.77 -55.36 32.66
C MET A 181 74.19 -56.82 32.54
N LYS A 182 75.42 -57.08 32.08
CA LYS A 182 75.96 -58.44 31.96
C LYS A 182 76.16 -59.09 33.33
N ASN A 183 76.66 -58.35 34.31
CA ASN A 183 76.86 -58.84 35.67
C ASN A 183 75.53 -59.07 36.39
N GLN A 184 74.53 -58.21 36.17
CA GLN A 184 73.16 -58.44 36.66
C GLN A 184 72.52 -59.68 36.03
N ALA A 185 72.71 -59.91 34.73
CA ALA A 185 72.23 -61.11 34.06
C ALA A 185 72.93 -62.39 34.57
N ALA A 186 74.20 -62.31 34.97
CA ALA A 186 74.95 -63.42 35.57
C ALA A 186 74.62 -63.66 37.05
N GLN A 187 74.08 -62.67 37.77
CA GLN A 187 73.58 -62.82 39.15
C GLN A 187 72.11 -63.26 39.23
N ALA A 188 71.39 -63.25 38.10
CA ALA A 188 70.00 -63.67 37.98
C ALA A 188 69.83 -65.12 37.46
N GLN A 189 70.91 -65.91 37.43
CA GLN A 189 70.95 -67.36 37.14
C GLN A 189 71.49 -68.12 38.35
#